data_AF-A0A4Z0ZY59-F1
#
_entry.id   AF-A0A4Z0ZY59-F1
#
_cell.length_a   1.000
_cell.length_b   1.000
_cell.length_c   1.000
_cell.angle_alpha   90.00
_cell.angle_beta   90.00
_cell.angle_gamma   90.00
#
_symmetry.space_group_name_H-M   'P 1'
#
loop_
_entity.id
_entity.type
_entity.pdbx_description
1 polymer ?
#
loop_
_entity_poly.entity_id
_entity_poly.type
_entity_poly.pdbx_seq_one_letter_code
_entity_poly.pdbx_strand_id
1 'polypeptide(L)'
;MNIFKILASGDGNINEANVSAFLGYLLDPYADHGLGDVLLSRILQEFSSLESDVSFPEGLLNNDEVVDLTPGSSFEVEILLEQAFKGESNSKKEIVDIVVLIFQKEKMQIESMAKQMLSGNQTRELKQIILIENKIKTGSAKDEQLKNQYNNTIETINSHDKLNLSIEQIKKLVSYIYISPDSSVTKNIFQTFHKEEKDCPKLPLFWKEDSSESKSQSNTILQILKDIVRDSQLGDIEPVHQETVYLLRSFINFIESGFRTRLEEKVSGKKIPNVYKDFDFFCDKEKYLLTEESFDLTKEFLNFVQKNFNNIQIKHSPSHPVSISFGNQPDDKKFFSISRSGKRVFAQALLTRFPQTESSLIQLNEFLQENQIPYQFKNNKFDLWHSKNEPISIEKLVNFFEYYWKFLKLNQ
;
A
#
# COMPACT_ATOMS: atom_id res chain seq x y z
N MET A 1 4.23 -9.29 -9.20
CA MET A 1 5.63 -9.25 -8.72
C MET A 1 5.81 -7.94 -7.98
N ASN A 2 6.36 -7.91 -6.76
CA ASN A 2 6.53 -6.66 -6.00
C ASN A 2 8.04 -6.35 -5.92
N ILE A 3 8.45 -5.25 -6.56
CA ILE A 3 9.86 -4.86 -6.68
C ILE A 3 10.47 -4.51 -5.32
N PHE A 4 9.76 -3.80 -4.46
CA PHE A 4 10.23 -3.47 -3.10
C PHE A 4 10.50 -4.74 -2.29
N LYS A 5 9.59 -5.71 -2.38
CA LYS A 5 9.80 -7.00 -1.72
C LYS A 5 11.00 -7.77 -2.26
N ILE A 6 11.33 -7.64 -3.56
CA ILE A 6 12.51 -8.27 -4.15
C ILE A 6 13.79 -7.57 -3.69
N LEU A 7 13.82 -6.24 -3.77
CA LEU A 7 14.94 -5.42 -3.32
C LEU A 7 15.24 -5.63 -1.83
N ALA A 8 14.19 -5.79 -1.02
CA ALA A 8 14.31 -6.07 0.41
C ALA A 8 14.61 -7.56 0.75
N SER A 9 14.66 -8.47 -0.23
CA SER A 9 14.90 -9.91 0.02
C SER A 9 16.37 -10.33 -0.07
N GLY A 10 17.27 -9.43 -0.51
CA GLY A 10 18.72 -9.65 -0.45
C GLY A 10 19.31 -9.27 0.91
N ASP A 11 20.64 -9.10 0.99
CA ASP A 11 21.32 -8.61 2.20
C ASP A 11 20.97 -7.13 2.51
N GLY A 12 20.42 -6.40 1.53
CA GLY A 12 19.88 -5.07 1.71
C GLY A 12 18.46 -5.10 2.28
N ASN A 13 18.28 -4.56 3.48
CA ASN A 13 16.95 -4.22 3.99
C ASN A 13 16.52 -2.88 3.40
N ILE A 14 15.28 -2.78 2.89
CA ILE A 14 14.67 -1.46 2.63
C ILE A 14 14.46 -0.80 3.99
N ASN A 15 15.24 0.24 4.26
CA ASN A 15 15.19 1.01 5.49
C ASN A 15 14.41 2.33 5.30
N GLU A 16 14.28 3.10 6.37
CA GLU A 16 13.69 4.44 6.38
C GLU A 16 14.24 5.31 5.23
N ALA A 17 15.57 5.40 5.08
CA ALA A 17 16.21 6.21 4.03
C ALA A 17 15.83 5.77 2.60
N ASN A 18 15.70 4.47 2.35
CA ASN A 18 15.22 3.97 1.05
C ASN A 18 13.76 4.36 0.79
N VAL A 19 12.91 4.31 1.82
CA VAL A 19 11.50 4.71 1.71
C VAL A 19 11.38 6.23 1.54
N SER A 20 12.20 7.02 2.24
CA SER A 20 12.27 8.47 2.08
C SER A 20 12.75 8.87 0.69
N ALA A 21 13.78 8.19 0.15
CA ALA A 21 14.22 8.41 -1.22
C ALA A 21 13.12 8.09 -2.25
N PHE A 22 12.41 6.99 -2.06
CA PHE A 22 11.31 6.62 -2.95
C PHE A 22 10.11 7.58 -2.84
N LEU A 23 9.76 8.00 -1.62
CA LEU A 23 8.72 9.00 -1.41
C LEU A 23 9.13 10.36 -2.00
N GLY A 24 10.37 10.80 -1.78
CA GLY A 24 10.91 12.03 -2.35
C GLY A 24 10.88 12.01 -3.89
N TYR A 25 11.22 10.87 -4.50
CA TYR A 25 11.06 10.68 -5.95
C TYR A 25 9.61 10.86 -6.40
N LEU A 26 8.63 10.31 -5.68
CA LEU A 26 7.21 10.47 -6.04
C LEU A 26 6.63 11.86 -5.74
N LEU A 27 7.26 12.62 -4.84
CA LEU A 27 6.86 13.98 -4.48
C LEU A 27 7.40 15.03 -5.46
N ASP A 28 8.40 14.68 -6.27
CA ASP A 28 9.07 15.60 -7.19
C ASP A 28 8.28 15.77 -8.50
N PRO A 29 7.62 16.92 -8.75
CA PRO A 29 6.84 17.11 -9.98
C PRO A 29 7.68 17.08 -11.26
N TYR A 30 9.01 17.17 -11.14
CA TYR A 30 9.98 17.19 -12.25
C TYR A 30 10.57 15.81 -12.52
N ALA A 31 10.30 14.81 -11.67
CA ALA A 31 10.80 13.46 -11.85
C ALA A 31 10.01 12.68 -12.93
N ASP A 32 10.65 11.65 -13.49
CA ASP A 32 10.16 10.88 -14.63
C ASP A 32 9.10 9.81 -14.29
N HIS A 33 8.41 9.96 -13.15
CA HIS A 33 7.33 9.04 -12.76
C HIS A 33 5.97 9.36 -13.39
N GLY A 34 5.79 10.52 -14.02
CA GLY A 34 4.54 10.84 -14.72
C GLY A 34 3.31 10.95 -13.81
N LEU A 35 3.49 11.39 -12.56
CA LEU A 35 2.39 11.80 -11.67
C LEU A 35 2.21 13.34 -11.66
N GLY A 36 3.13 14.09 -12.28
CA GLY A 36 3.22 15.53 -12.06
C GLY A 36 3.33 15.84 -10.57
N ASP A 37 2.60 16.83 -10.11
CA ASP A 37 2.53 17.25 -8.71
C ASP A 37 1.47 16.52 -7.88
N VAL A 38 0.72 15.58 -8.44
CA VAL A 38 -0.52 15.03 -7.84
C VAL A 38 -0.32 14.51 -6.42
N LEU A 39 0.77 13.79 -6.14
CA LEU A 39 1.02 13.26 -4.79
C LEU A 39 1.32 14.38 -3.79
N LEU A 40 2.18 15.33 -4.18
CA LEU A 40 2.53 16.47 -3.35
C LEU A 40 1.28 17.32 -3.08
N SER A 41 0.53 17.66 -4.12
CA SER A 41 -0.69 18.46 -4.01
C SER A 41 -1.74 17.81 -3.11
N ARG A 42 -1.95 16.49 -3.20
CA ARG A 42 -2.86 15.79 -2.26
C ARG A 42 -2.38 15.83 -0.81
N ILE A 43 -1.08 15.69 -0.57
CA ILE A 43 -0.52 15.79 0.78
C ILE A 43 -0.65 17.22 1.33
N LEU A 44 -0.42 18.24 0.49
CA LEU A 44 -0.53 19.63 0.91
C LEU A 44 -1.98 20.08 1.15
N GLN A 45 -2.94 19.52 0.41
CA GLN A 45 -4.39 19.74 0.64
C GLN A 45 -4.83 19.31 2.04
N GLU A 46 -4.13 18.36 2.67
CA GLU A 46 -4.45 17.93 4.03
C GLU A 46 -4.28 19.06 5.06
N PHE A 47 -3.40 20.04 4.81
CA PHE A 47 -3.28 21.22 5.68
C PHE A 47 -4.58 22.04 5.73
N SER A 48 -5.36 22.08 4.65
CA SER A 48 -6.66 22.79 4.61
C SER A 48 -7.70 22.12 5.51
N SER A 49 -7.57 20.81 5.75
CA SER A 49 -8.50 20.04 6.59
C SER A 49 -8.20 20.14 8.09
N LEU A 50 -7.02 20.67 8.46
CA LEU A 50 -6.65 20.83 9.86
C LEU A 50 -7.37 22.05 10.47
N GLU A 51 -8.14 21.82 11.53
CA GLU A 51 -8.56 22.86 12.45
C GLU A 51 -7.32 23.40 13.20
N SER A 52 -6.50 24.22 12.54
CA SER A 52 -5.33 24.82 13.17
C SER A 52 -5.35 26.35 13.05
N ASP A 53 -4.98 27.02 14.13
CA ASP A 53 -4.87 28.48 14.22
C ASP A 53 -3.72 29.05 13.36
N VAL A 54 -2.91 28.18 12.74
CA VAL A 54 -1.77 28.57 11.90
C VAL A 54 -2.15 28.34 10.45
N SER A 55 -2.31 29.42 9.69
CA SER A 55 -2.57 29.33 8.26
C SER A 55 -1.38 28.66 7.55
N PHE A 56 -1.68 27.65 6.73
CA PHE A 56 -0.75 27.20 5.70
C PHE A 56 -0.40 28.40 4.80
N PRO A 57 0.81 28.47 4.22
CA PRO A 57 1.30 29.68 3.56
C PRO A 57 0.33 30.25 2.53
N GLU A 58 0.08 31.55 2.64
CA GLU A 58 -0.74 32.29 1.70
C GLU A 58 -0.16 32.18 0.29
N GLY A 59 -1.01 31.84 -0.68
CA GLY A 59 -0.64 31.76 -2.10
C GLY A 59 -0.23 30.37 -2.60
N LEU A 60 -0.14 29.35 -1.73
CA LEU A 60 -0.03 27.95 -2.15
C LEU A 60 -1.38 27.22 -2.20
N LEU A 61 -2.40 27.79 -1.57
CA LEU A 61 -3.79 27.34 -1.65
C LEU A 61 -4.66 28.43 -2.31
N ASN A 62 -5.55 28.01 -3.21
CA ASN A 62 -6.55 28.85 -3.84
C ASN A 62 -7.91 28.13 -3.74
N ASN A 63 -8.84 28.67 -2.95
CA ASN A 63 -10.13 28.03 -2.63
C ASN A 63 -9.96 26.57 -2.15
N ASP A 64 -9.06 26.34 -1.19
CA ASP A 64 -8.71 25.04 -0.61
C ASP A 64 -8.00 24.05 -1.55
N GLU A 65 -7.76 24.42 -2.81
CA GLU A 65 -6.97 23.63 -3.76
C GLU A 65 -5.52 24.12 -3.81
N VAL A 66 -4.57 23.18 -3.86
CA VAL A 66 -3.16 23.50 -4.05
C VAL A 66 -2.94 24.03 -5.46
N VAL A 67 -2.18 25.12 -5.56
CA VAL A 67 -1.77 25.70 -6.84
C VAL A 67 -1.01 24.67 -7.68
N ASP A 68 -1.07 24.80 -9.00
CA ASP A 68 -0.30 23.94 -9.91
C ASP A 68 1.21 24.03 -9.60
N LEU A 69 1.82 22.90 -9.24
CA LEU A 69 3.25 22.77 -8.96
C LEU A 69 4.02 22.03 -10.07
N THR A 70 3.39 21.76 -11.21
CA THR A 70 4.02 21.08 -12.35
C THR A 70 5.13 21.94 -13.00
N PRO A 71 6.04 21.35 -13.81
CA PRO A 71 7.16 22.08 -14.40
C PRO A 71 6.80 23.33 -15.22
N GLY A 72 5.59 23.37 -15.78
CA GLY A 72 5.08 24.49 -16.57
C GLY A 72 4.50 25.64 -15.76
N SER A 73 4.34 25.49 -14.44
CA SER A 73 3.61 26.44 -13.61
C SER A 73 4.45 27.66 -13.21
N SER A 74 3.83 28.60 -12.49
CA SER A 74 4.53 29.74 -11.87
C SER A 74 5.36 29.36 -10.65
N PHE A 75 5.37 28.09 -10.27
CA PHE A 75 6.13 27.58 -9.13
C PHE A 75 7.26 26.66 -9.61
N GLU A 76 8.30 26.58 -8.78
CA GLU A 76 9.40 25.65 -8.92
C GLU A 76 9.51 24.87 -7.61
N VAL A 77 9.69 23.55 -7.71
CA VAL A 77 9.78 22.66 -6.55
C VAL A 77 11.13 21.96 -6.59
N GLU A 78 11.84 21.97 -5.48
CA GLU A 78 13.07 21.19 -5.30
C GLU A 78 12.89 20.21 -4.14
N ILE A 79 13.22 18.94 -4.37
CA ILE A 79 13.21 17.89 -3.36
C ILE A 79 14.64 17.54 -2.96
N LEU A 80 14.96 17.70 -1.68
CA LEU A 80 16.27 17.40 -1.12
C LEU A 80 16.15 16.25 -0.11
N LEU A 81 17.01 15.25 -0.19
CA LEU A 81 17.02 14.10 0.72
C LEU A 81 18.12 14.25 1.77
N GLU A 82 17.86 13.75 2.99
CA GLU A 82 18.86 13.61 4.07
C GLU A 82 19.63 14.92 4.37
N GLN A 83 18.89 16.02 4.51
CA GLN A 83 19.49 17.34 4.71
C GLN A 83 19.88 17.56 6.18
N ALA A 84 21.16 17.87 6.40
CA ALA A 84 21.70 18.11 7.73
C ALA A 84 21.66 19.60 8.09
N PHE A 85 20.92 19.94 9.14
CA PHE A 85 20.85 21.28 9.72
C PHE A 85 21.64 21.34 11.03
N LYS A 86 22.38 22.44 11.23
CA LYS A 86 23.20 22.65 12.41
C LYS A 86 22.95 24.05 12.94
N GLY A 87 22.20 24.13 14.04
CA GLY A 87 22.04 25.38 14.77
C GLY A 87 23.36 25.91 15.30
N GLU A 88 23.46 27.21 15.50
CA GLU A 88 24.62 27.81 16.17
C GLU A 88 24.63 27.44 17.65
N SER A 89 23.45 27.27 18.24
CA SER A 89 23.27 26.93 19.65
C SER A 89 23.56 25.44 19.94
N ASN A 90 23.50 24.58 18.92
CA ASN A 90 23.58 23.14 19.07
C ASN A 90 24.74 22.54 18.26
N SER A 91 25.70 21.90 18.94
CA SER A 91 26.87 21.31 18.28
C SER A 91 26.53 20.09 17.41
N LYS A 92 25.37 19.47 17.65
CA LYS A 92 24.91 18.27 16.95
C LYS A 92 24.12 18.63 15.70
N LYS A 93 24.46 17.98 14.59
CA LYS A 93 23.69 18.05 13.34
C LYS A 93 22.40 17.23 13.49
N GLU A 94 21.28 17.81 13.08
CA GLU A 94 20.01 17.12 12.96
C GLU A 94 19.71 16.93 11.47
N ILE A 95 19.35 15.72 11.07
CA ILE A 95 19.10 15.36 9.66
C ILE A 95 17.60 15.27 9.46
N VAL A 96 17.07 15.91 8.41
CA VAL A 96 15.68 15.79 7.98
C VAL A 96 15.63 14.90 6.74
N ASP A 97 14.75 13.89 6.75
CA ASP A 97 14.71 12.86 5.71
C ASP A 97 14.39 13.43 4.32
N ILE A 98 13.40 14.33 4.20
CA ILE A 98 13.06 15.02 2.96
C ILE A 98 12.78 16.50 3.25
N VAL A 99 13.33 17.38 2.43
CA VAL A 99 13.04 18.83 2.45
C VAL A 99 12.48 19.22 1.08
N VAL A 100 11.29 19.80 1.07
CA VAL A 100 10.65 20.36 -0.13
C VAL A 100 10.82 21.87 -0.10
N LEU A 101 11.44 22.44 -1.12
CA LEU A 101 11.54 23.88 -1.33
C LEU A 101 10.59 24.28 -2.44
N ILE A 102 9.70 25.23 -2.18
CA ILE A 102 8.78 25.77 -3.17
C ILE A 102 9.13 27.23 -3.41
N PHE A 103 9.45 27.55 -4.66
CA PHE A 103 9.74 28.91 -5.12
C PHE A 103 8.64 29.41 -6.05
N GLN A 104 8.32 30.69 -5.99
CA GLN A 104 7.53 31.37 -7.01
C GLN A 104 8.47 32.02 -8.02
N LYS A 105 8.26 31.71 -9.30
CA LYS A 105 8.98 32.36 -10.41
C LYS A 105 8.49 33.80 -10.51
N GLU A 106 9.39 34.78 -10.40
CA GLU A 106 8.98 36.17 -10.61
C GLU A 106 8.54 36.37 -12.07
N LYS A 107 7.33 36.91 -12.26
CA LYS A 107 6.91 37.43 -13.57
C LYS A 107 7.69 38.71 -13.83
N MET A 108 8.89 38.60 -14.38
CA MET A 108 9.51 39.79 -14.98
C MET A 108 8.60 40.27 -16.11
N GLN A 109 8.10 41.51 -16.02
CA GLN A 109 7.39 42.22 -17.08
C GLN A 109 8.36 42.54 -18.23
N ILE A 110 8.95 41.52 -18.85
CA ILE A 110 9.80 41.69 -20.02
C ILE A 110 8.97 41.28 -21.22
N GLU A 111 8.80 42.23 -22.14
CA GLU A 111 8.01 42.16 -23.39
C GLU A 111 8.39 41.00 -24.34
N SER A 112 9.36 40.14 -23.99
CA SER A 112 9.84 39.04 -24.84
C SER A 112 10.47 37.90 -24.02
N MET A 113 9.92 36.69 -24.18
CA MET A 113 10.41 35.42 -23.63
C MET A 113 11.88 35.14 -24.03
N ALA A 114 12.30 35.60 -25.22
CA ALA A 114 13.68 35.47 -25.70
C ALA A 114 14.66 36.30 -24.85
N LYS A 115 14.26 37.50 -24.41
CA LYS A 115 15.11 38.39 -23.60
C LYS A 115 15.28 37.83 -22.18
N GLN A 116 14.26 37.15 -21.66
CA GLN A 116 14.34 36.45 -20.37
C GLN A 116 15.35 35.30 -20.43
N MET A 117 15.28 34.44 -21.47
CA MET A 117 16.26 33.36 -21.67
C MET A 117 17.69 33.86 -21.88
N LEU A 118 17.87 34.99 -22.58
CA LEU A 118 19.19 35.59 -22.82
C LEU A 118 19.79 36.28 -21.58
N SER A 119 18.95 36.76 -20.66
CA SER A 119 19.41 37.50 -19.48
C SER A 119 20.00 36.62 -18.37
N GLY A 120 19.74 35.30 -18.39
CA GLY A 120 20.22 34.35 -17.37
C GLY A 120 19.71 34.59 -15.94
N ASN A 121 19.00 35.70 -15.70
CA ASN A 121 18.48 36.09 -14.39
C ASN A 121 17.04 35.58 -14.27
N GLN A 122 16.86 34.36 -13.80
CA GLN A 122 15.59 33.96 -13.19
C GLN A 122 15.67 34.31 -11.71
N THR A 123 15.01 35.39 -11.32
CA THR A 123 14.74 35.68 -9.91
C THR A 123 13.58 34.80 -9.47
N ARG A 124 13.78 34.06 -8.37
CA ARG A 124 12.79 33.20 -7.76
C ARG A 124 12.67 33.54 -6.29
N GLU A 125 11.45 33.63 -5.80
CA GLU A 125 11.14 33.96 -4.41
C GLU A 125 10.82 32.67 -3.66
N LEU A 126 11.50 32.40 -2.54
CA LEU A 126 11.18 31.24 -1.71
C LEU A 126 9.82 31.46 -1.03
N LYS A 127 8.87 30.56 -1.29
CA LYS A 127 7.52 30.60 -0.71
C LYS A 127 7.34 29.63 0.43
N GLN A 128 7.97 28.46 0.37
CA GLN A 128 7.85 27.48 1.44
C GLN A 128 9.03 26.52 1.53
N ILE A 129 9.30 26.10 2.76
CA ILE A 129 10.17 24.99 3.15
C ILE A 129 9.30 23.99 3.89
N ILE A 130 9.22 22.76 3.41
CA ILE A 130 8.46 21.69 4.05
C ILE A 130 9.44 20.62 4.50
N LEU A 131 9.54 20.46 5.81
CA LEU A 131 10.34 19.41 6.42
C LEU A 131 9.48 18.16 6.54
N ILE A 132 9.92 17.04 5.99
CA ILE A 132 9.23 15.76 6.11
C ILE A 132 10.15 14.79 6.84
N GLU A 133 9.68 14.32 7.99
CA GLU A 133 10.31 13.24 8.73
C GLU A 133 9.50 11.97 8.52
N ASN A 134 10.18 10.87 8.19
CA ASN A 134 9.58 9.59 7.88
C ASN A 134 10.01 8.51 8.89
N LYS A 135 9.01 7.87 9.49
CA LYS A 135 9.19 6.64 10.27
C LYS A 135 8.38 5.53 9.65
N ILE A 136 9.05 4.40 9.36
CA ILE A 136 8.38 3.16 8.92
C ILE A 136 8.18 2.18 10.08
N LYS A 137 8.89 2.37 11.20
CA LYS A 137 8.81 1.56 12.43
C LYS A 137 8.65 2.45 13.65
N THR A 138 7.86 1.99 14.63
CA THR A 138 7.57 2.74 15.86
C THR A 138 8.81 2.95 16.73
N GLY A 139 9.68 1.94 16.82
CA GLY A 139 10.91 1.99 17.63
C GLY A 139 12.00 2.93 17.09
N SER A 140 11.85 3.48 15.89
CA SER A 140 12.80 4.41 15.29
C SER A 140 12.54 5.87 15.70
N ALA A 141 11.41 6.16 16.35
CA ALA A 141 11.03 7.50 16.76
C ALA A 141 11.73 7.90 18.06
N LYS A 142 12.32 9.10 18.10
CA LYS A 142 13.07 9.62 19.26
C LYS A 142 12.39 10.86 19.82
N ASP A 143 12.38 10.97 21.14
CA ASP A 143 11.89 12.16 21.82
C ASP A 143 12.67 13.41 21.39
N GLU A 144 11.98 14.54 21.31
CA GLU A 144 12.50 15.86 20.89
C GLU A 144 13.07 15.96 19.47
N GLN A 145 13.12 14.86 18.70
CA GLN A 145 13.73 14.86 17.36
C GLN A 145 13.11 15.92 16.44
N LEU A 146 11.78 15.96 16.34
CA LEU A 146 11.04 16.88 15.47
C LEU A 146 11.34 18.34 15.83
N LYS A 147 11.35 18.64 17.13
CA LYS A 147 11.67 19.97 17.67
C LYS A 147 13.10 20.38 17.34
N ASN A 148 14.06 19.49 17.59
CA ASN A 148 15.47 19.78 17.35
C ASN A 148 15.75 20.00 15.85
N GLN A 149 15.13 19.20 14.98
CA GLN A 149 15.19 19.39 13.53
C GLN A 149 14.59 20.72 13.09
N TYR A 150 13.39 21.06 13.60
CA TYR A 150 12.74 22.34 13.30
C TYR A 150 13.59 23.53 13.75
N ASN A 151 14.02 23.57 15.02
CA ASN A 151 14.79 24.68 15.57
C ASN A 151 16.16 24.82 14.91
N ASN A 152 16.88 23.72 14.66
CA ASN A 152 18.15 23.76 13.92
C ASN A 152 17.96 24.27 12.49
N THR A 153 16.82 23.97 11.84
CA THR A 153 16.50 24.48 10.50
C THR A 153 16.32 26.00 10.54
N ILE A 154 15.50 26.52 11.46
CA ILE A 154 15.28 27.96 11.63
C ILE A 154 16.61 28.68 11.89
N GLU A 155 17.43 28.18 12.81
CA GLU A 155 18.74 28.77 13.13
C GLU A 155 19.70 28.74 11.92
N THR A 156 19.75 27.63 11.18
CA THR A 156 20.61 27.50 9.99
C THR A 156 20.23 28.48 8.88
N ILE A 157 18.93 28.73 8.71
CA ILE A 157 18.43 29.70 7.72
C ILE A 157 18.70 31.12 8.20
N ASN A 158 18.49 31.40 9.48
CA ASN A 158 18.68 32.73 10.07
C ASN A 158 20.16 33.15 10.08
N SER A 159 21.10 32.22 10.22
CA SER A 159 22.54 32.51 10.10
C SER A 159 23.03 32.69 8.67
N HIS A 160 22.16 32.49 7.68
CA HIS A 160 22.49 32.72 6.27
C HIS A 160 22.29 34.20 5.90
N ASP A 161 23.40 34.94 5.87
CA ASP A 161 23.48 36.39 5.57
C ASP A 161 22.77 36.85 4.27
N LYS A 162 22.41 35.93 3.38
CA LYS A 162 21.80 36.24 2.08
C LYS A 162 20.28 36.40 2.10
N LEU A 163 19.59 35.90 3.13
CA LEU A 163 18.12 35.89 3.13
C LEU A 163 17.51 37.13 3.79
N ASN A 164 18.22 37.83 4.71
CA ASN A 164 17.72 39.04 5.40
C ASN A 164 16.28 38.90 5.95
N LEU A 165 15.92 37.72 6.44
CA LEU A 165 14.61 37.44 7.04
C LEU A 165 14.71 37.47 8.57
N SER A 166 13.68 37.97 9.24
CA SER A 166 13.54 37.80 10.69
C SER A 166 13.17 36.36 11.04
N ILE A 167 13.42 35.93 12.28
CA ILE A 167 13.03 34.60 12.77
C ILE A 167 11.53 34.36 12.58
N GLU A 168 10.67 35.35 12.82
CA GLU A 168 9.23 35.23 12.64
C GLU A 168 8.86 35.02 11.17
N GLN A 169 9.57 35.65 10.23
CA GLN A 169 9.37 35.43 8.80
C GLN A 169 9.79 34.02 8.40
N ILE A 170 10.94 33.54 8.91
CA ILE A 170 11.41 32.18 8.62
C ILE A 170 10.43 31.14 9.18
N LYS A 171 9.92 31.32 10.41
CA LYS A 171 8.93 30.40 11.00
C LYS A 171 7.67 30.26 10.16
N LYS A 172 7.20 31.34 9.52
CA LYS A 172 6.06 31.31 8.60
C LYS A 172 6.33 30.56 7.29
N LEU A 173 7.60 30.49 6.87
CA LEU A 173 8.05 29.77 5.68
C LEU A 173 8.31 28.29 5.94
N VAL A 174 8.30 27.80 7.19
CA VAL A 174 8.68 26.42 7.51
C VAL A 174 7.46 25.64 8.03
N SER A 175 7.03 24.66 7.25
CA SER A 175 6.03 23.66 7.65
C SER A 175 6.71 22.33 7.96
N TYR A 176 5.99 21.50 8.73
CA TYR A 176 6.50 20.19 9.14
C TYR A 176 5.46 19.09 8.89
N ILE A 177 5.84 18.05 8.16
CA ILE A 177 5.05 16.83 7.94
C ILE A 177 5.73 15.68 8.67
N TYR A 178 4.99 14.99 9.55
CA TYR A 178 5.49 13.81 10.23
C TYR A 178 4.74 12.58 9.74
N ILE A 179 5.43 11.75 8.94
CA ILE A 179 4.88 10.50 8.40
C ILE A 179 5.33 9.36 9.29
N SER A 180 4.39 8.64 9.89
CA SER A 180 4.72 7.59 10.86
C SER A 180 3.76 6.41 10.83
N PRO A 181 4.07 5.28 11.50
CA PRO A 181 3.05 4.29 11.80
C PRO A 181 2.02 4.89 12.74
N ASP A 182 0.76 4.51 12.57
CA ASP A 182 -0.31 4.84 13.50
C ASP A 182 -0.09 4.09 14.83
N SER A 183 0.47 4.78 15.83
CA SER A 183 0.77 4.20 17.14
C SER A 183 0.75 5.25 18.23
N SER A 184 0.51 4.83 19.47
CA SER A 184 0.53 5.73 20.64
C SER A 184 1.87 6.44 20.83
N VAL A 185 2.99 5.76 20.57
CA VAL A 185 4.35 6.33 20.70
C VAL A 185 4.54 7.50 19.73
N THR A 186 4.23 7.29 18.45
CA THR A 186 4.41 8.31 17.41
C THR A 186 3.41 9.45 17.55
N LYS A 187 2.17 9.15 17.94
CA LYS A 187 1.17 10.16 18.31
C LYS A 187 1.65 11.05 19.46
N ASN A 188 2.22 10.46 20.52
CA ASN A 188 2.73 11.21 21.66
C ASN A 188 3.88 12.15 21.27
N ILE A 189 4.84 11.67 20.47
CA ILE A 189 5.96 12.49 19.96
C ILE A 189 5.42 13.70 19.17
N PHE A 190 4.47 13.47 18.27
CA PHE A 190 3.85 14.56 17.51
C PHE A 190 3.08 15.52 18.41
N GLN A 191 2.31 15.03 19.38
CA GLN A 191 1.56 15.88 20.31
C GLN A 191 2.47 16.76 21.16
N THR A 192 3.61 16.23 21.63
CA THR A 192 4.62 17.03 22.35
C THR A 192 5.17 18.13 21.46
N PHE A 193 5.59 17.80 20.24
CA PHE A 193 6.04 18.80 19.26
C PHE A 193 4.95 19.82 18.90
N HIS A 194 3.70 19.38 18.79
CA HIS A 194 2.55 20.25 18.53
C HIS A 194 2.37 21.29 19.64
N LYS A 195 2.43 20.86 20.90
CA LYS A 195 2.29 21.74 22.08
C LYS A 195 3.43 22.74 22.23
N GLU A 196 4.65 22.34 21.90
CA GLU A 196 5.86 23.15 22.10
C GLU A 196 6.06 24.21 21.02
N GLU A 197 5.79 23.90 19.74
CA GLU A 197 6.09 24.81 18.61
C GLU A 197 4.83 25.42 17.97
N LYS A 198 3.99 26.11 18.73
CA LYS A 198 2.63 26.50 18.30
C LYS A 198 2.53 27.28 16.98
N ASP A 199 3.57 28.01 16.61
CA ASP A 199 3.57 28.88 15.42
C ASP A 199 3.94 28.15 14.11
N CYS A 200 4.27 26.86 14.18
CA CYS A 200 4.65 26.06 13.02
C CYS A 200 3.42 25.34 12.45
N PRO A 201 3.11 25.48 11.14
CA PRO A 201 2.13 24.64 10.47
C PRO A 201 2.63 23.20 10.43
N LYS A 202 1.88 22.26 11.02
CA LYS A 202 2.29 20.86 11.16
C LYS A 202 1.19 19.91 10.70
N LEU A 203 1.57 18.85 10.03
CA LEU A 203 0.67 17.82 9.55
C LEU A 203 1.13 16.43 10.02
N PRO A 204 0.35 15.73 10.87
CA PRO A 204 0.59 14.33 11.14
C PRO A 204 -0.01 13.48 10.02
N LEU A 205 0.79 12.63 9.38
CA LEU A 205 0.31 11.63 8.43
C LEU A 205 0.69 10.24 8.90
N PHE A 206 -0.21 9.29 8.67
CA PHE A 206 0.07 7.89 8.94
C PHE A 206 0.28 7.11 7.66
N TRP A 207 1.16 6.11 7.70
CA TRP A 207 1.35 5.21 6.57
C TRP A 207 0.07 4.44 6.23
N LYS A 208 -0.66 3.97 7.25
CA LYS A 208 -1.97 3.31 7.16
C LYS A 208 -2.67 3.36 8.52
N GLU A 209 -3.99 3.19 8.53
CA GLU A 209 -4.78 3.10 9.76
C GLU A 209 -4.41 1.84 10.55
N ASP A 210 -4.32 1.95 11.87
CA ASP A 210 -4.27 0.77 12.72
C ASP A 210 -5.68 0.23 12.99
N SER A 211 -5.87 -1.06 12.75
CA SER A 211 -7.16 -1.74 12.88
C SER A 211 -7.71 -1.79 14.32
N SER A 212 -6.91 -1.42 15.32
CA SER A 212 -7.21 -1.57 16.75
C SER A 212 -7.62 -0.30 17.48
N GLU A 213 -7.33 0.91 16.98
CA GLU A 213 -7.54 2.14 17.76
C GLU A 213 -8.15 3.27 16.90
N SER A 214 -9.45 3.50 17.11
CA SER A 214 -10.23 4.68 16.73
C SER A 214 -10.40 5.00 15.23
N LYS A 215 -11.67 5.17 14.81
CA LYS A 215 -12.11 5.75 13.52
C LYS A 215 -11.83 7.27 13.46
N SER A 216 -10.59 7.70 13.63
CA SER A 216 -10.24 9.09 13.32
C SER A 216 -10.09 9.23 11.81
N GLN A 217 -10.73 10.24 11.23
CA GLN A 217 -10.67 10.62 9.80
C GLN A 217 -9.28 11.17 9.41
N SER A 218 -8.19 10.47 9.75
CA SER A 218 -6.85 10.86 9.34
C SER A 218 -6.54 10.24 7.98
N ASN A 219 -6.35 11.06 6.95
CA ASN A 219 -5.92 10.56 5.65
C ASN A 219 -4.52 9.94 5.78
N THR A 220 -4.36 8.76 5.17
CA THR A 220 -3.12 7.98 5.23
C THR A 220 -2.42 8.03 3.89
N ILE A 221 -1.09 7.90 3.88
CA ILE A 221 -0.34 7.80 2.63
C ILE A 221 -0.85 6.62 1.79
N LEU A 222 -1.18 5.49 2.43
CA LEU A 222 -1.78 4.35 1.74
C LEU A 222 -3.08 4.72 1.02
N GLN A 223 -3.95 5.50 1.66
CA GLN A 223 -5.22 5.91 1.09
C GLN A 223 -5.02 6.91 -0.05
N ILE A 224 -4.17 7.91 0.13
CA ILE A 224 -3.81 8.89 -0.91
C ILE A 224 -3.29 8.17 -2.17
N LEU A 225 -2.38 7.21 -2.01
CA LEU A 225 -1.85 6.43 -3.14
C LEU A 225 -2.93 5.56 -3.82
N LYS A 226 -3.85 4.97 -3.05
CA LYS A 226 -4.97 4.19 -3.59
C LYS A 226 -5.92 5.08 -4.40
N ASP A 227 -6.22 6.26 -3.89
CA ASP A 227 -7.09 7.21 -4.57
C ASP A 227 -6.44 7.75 -5.84
N ILE A 228 -5.13 8.06 -5.86
CA ILE A 228 -4.42 8.41 -7.11
C ILE A 228 -4.57 7.33 -8.18
N VAL A 229 -4.37 6.06 -7.82
CA VAL A 229 -4.52 4.94 -8.76
C VAL A 229 -5.96 4.81 -9.24
N ARG A 230 -6.95 4.99 -8.35
CA ARG A 230 -8.38 4.92 -8.70
C ARG A 230 -8.77 6.07 -9.63
N ASP A 231 -8.46 7.29 -9.23
CA ASP A 231 -8.86 8.53 -9.90
C ASP A 231 -8.22 8.61 -11.30
N SER A 232 -6.99 8.10 -11.46
CA SER A 232 -6.36 7.94 -12.79
C SER A 232 -7.11 6.95 -13.69
N GLN A 233 -7.72 5.90 -13.14
CA GLN A 233 -8.50 4.93 -13.91
C GLN A 233 -9.89 5.45 -14.28
N LEU A 234 -10.45 6.34 -13.46
CA LEU A 234 -11.73 6.98 -13.70
C LEU A 234 -11.62 8.19 -14.66
N GLY A 235 -10.41 8.72 -14.83
CA GLY A 235 -10.15 9.91 -15.65
C GLY A 235 -10.35 11.22 -14.88
N ASP A 236 -10.36 11.16 -13.55
CA ASP A 236 -10.51 12.33 -12.66
C ASP A 236 -9.19 13.12 -12.54
N ILE A 237 -8.06 12.47 -12.80
CA ILE A 237 -6.72 13.08 -12.93
C ILE A 237 -6.09 12.68 -14.27
N GLU A 238 -4.99 13.36 -14.65
CA GLU A 238 -4.25 12.98 -15.85
C GLU A 238 -3.87 11.49 -15.84
N PRO A 239 -3.94 10.80 -16.99
CA PRO A 239 -3.60 9.39 -17.07
C PRO A 239 -2.17 9.13 -16.63
N VAL A 240 -2.02 8.36 -15.55
CA VAL A 240 -0.72 7.93 -15.05
C VAL A 240 -0.19 6.80 -15.93
N HIS A 241 1.09 6.88 -16.31
CA HIS A 241 1.75 5.82 -17.07
C HIS A 241 1.61 4.45 -16.39
N GLN A 242 1.43 3.40 -17.20
CA GLN A 242 1.11 2.07 -16.70
C GLN A 242 2.22 1.50 -15.80
N GLU A 243 3.48 1.80 -16.11
CA GLU A 243 4.66 1.49 -15.32
C GLU A 243 4.56 2.08 -13.92
N THR A 244 4.19 3.36 -13.82
CA THR A 244 4.00 4.08 -12.57
C THR A 244 2.83 3.49 -11.78
N VAL A 245 1.72 3.11 -12.44
CA VAL A 245 0.62 2.42 -11.76
C VAL A 245 1.09 1.09 -11.14
N TYR A 246 1.92 0.30 -11.84
CA TYR A 246 2.49 -0.92 -11.27
C TYR A 246 3.45 -0.66 -10.12
N LEU A 247 4.23 0.41 -10.21
CA LEU A 247 5.15 0.85 -9.16
C LEU A 247 4.37 1.27 -7.90
N LEU A 248 3.35 2.12 -8.05
CA LEU A 248 2.45 2.54 -6.97
C LEU A 248 1.75 1.35 -6.32
N ARG A 249 1.18 0.43 -7.11
CA ARG A 249 0.58 -0.81 -6.59
C ARG A 249 1.59 -1.67 -5.82
N SER A 250 2.84 -1.72 -6.28
CA SER A 250 3.89 -2.44 -5.56
C SER A 250 4.22 -1.75 -4.22
N PHE A 251 4.24 -0.42 -4.19
CA PHE A 251 4.50 0.34 -2.98
C PHE A 251 3.34 0.25 -1.97
N ILE A 252 2.09 0.39 -2.44
CA ILE A 252 0.86 0.14 -1.67
C ILE A 252 0.93 -1.23 -0.98
N ASN A 253 1.23 -2.29 -1.74
CA ASN A 253 1.35 -3.64 -1.18
C ASN A 253 2.49 -3.77 -0.14
N PHE A 254 3.55 -2.96 -0.26
CA PHE A 254 4.67 -2.96 0.67
C PHE A 254 4.34 -2.22 1.97
N ILE A 255 3.60 -1.11 1.88
CA ILE A 255 3.03 -0.41 3.04
C ILE A 255 2.02 -1.33 3.77
N GLU A 256 1.15 -2.02 3.03
CA GLU A 256 0.18 -2.96 3.59
C GLU A 256 0.86 -4.09 4.37
N SER A 257 2.00 -4.61 3.89
CA SER A 257 2.80 -5.59 4.64
C SER A 257 3.55 -5.01 5.85
N GLY A 258 3.43 -3.71 6.11
CA GLY A 258 4.15 -3.02 7.18
C GLY A 258 5.64 -2.98 6.92
N PHE A 259 6.03 -2.74 5.66
CA PHE A 259 7.42 -2.67 5.20
C PHE A 259 8.24 -3.97 5.40
N ARG A 260 7.55 -5.10 5.61
CA ARG A 260 8.20 -6.40 5.82
C ARG A 260 8.76 -7.01 4.54
N THR A 261 9.90 -7.67 4.67
CA THR A 261 10.52 -8.45 3.58
C THR A 261 9.79 -9.78 3.38
N ARG A 262 10.01 -10.45 2.24
CA ARG A 262 9.46 -11.81 2.03
C ARG A 262 10.01 -12.82 3.03
N LEU A 263 11.26 -12.64 3.46
CA LEU A 263 11.90 -13.53 4.44
C LEU A 263 11.28 -13.33 5.82
N GLU A 264 11.08 -12.08 6.24
CA GLU A 264 10.40 -11.75 7.50
C GLU A 264 8.95 -12.23 7.51
N GLU A 265 8.23 -12.13 6.40
CA GLU A 265 6.88 -12.71 6.23
C GLU A 265 6.90 -14.25 6.36
N LYS A 266 7.93 -14.92 5.82
CA LYS A 266 8.09 -16.38 5.96
C LYS A 266 8.45 -16.81 7.39
N VAL A 267 9.33 -16.07 8.07
CA VAL A 267 9.81 -16.37 9.44
C VAL A 267 8.73 -16.06 10.49
N SER A 268 7.97 -14.97 10.32
CA SER A 268 6.90 -14.59 11.24
C SER A 268 5.63 -15.45 11.16
N GLY A 269 5.62 -16.51 10.34
CA GLY A 269 4.46 -17.37 10.12
C GLY A 269 3.27 -16.68 9.41
N LYS A 270 3.30 -15.35 9.28
CA LYS A 270 2.43 -14.55 8.41
C LYS A 270 2.86 -14.72 6.96
N LYS A 271 2.69 -15.94 6.43
CA LYS A 271 2.26 -16.04 5.04
C LYS A 271 0.99 -15.20 4.97
N ILE A 272 1.01 -14.09 4.26
CA ILE A 272 -0.14 -13.76 3.45
C ILE A 272 0.13 -14.60 2.19
N PRO A 273 -0.35 -15.86 2.07
CA PRO A 273 -0.75 -16.22 0.73
C PRO A 273 -1.87 -15.22 0.39
N ASN A 274 -2.04 -14.82 -0.87
CA ASN A 274 -3.23 -14.08 -1.28
C ASN A 274 -4.45 -14.94 -0.94
N VAL A 275 -4.85 -14.96 0.34
CA VAL A 275 -5.84 -15.79 0.98
C VAL A 275 -6.87 -14.83 1.45
N TYR A 276 -7.89 -14.70 0.64
CA TYR A 276 -9.04 -13.90 0.94
C TYR A 276 -9.97 -14.75 1.80
N LYS A 277 -10.54 -14.12 2.82
CA LYS A 277 -11.56 -14.74 3.67
C LYS A 277 -12.94 -14.75 3.00
N ASP A 278 -13.13 -13.85 2.04
CA ASP A 278 -14.38 -13.63 1.35
C ASP A 278 -14.17 -13.87 -0.16
N PHE A 279 -15.11 -14.58 -0.78
CA PHE A 279 -15.02 -14.96 -2.19
C PHE A 279 -15.37 -13.81 -3.12
N ASP A 280 -16.33 -12.96 -2.75
CA ASP A 280 -16.71 -11.80 -3.56
C ASP A 280 -15.54 -10.80 -3.61
N PHE A 281 -14.89 -10.55 -2.48
CA PHE A 281 -13.67 -9.73 -2.41
C PHE A 281 -12.49 -10.34 -3.20
N PHE A 282 -12.32 -11.67 -3.19
CA PHE A 282 -11.35 -12.34 -4.07
C PHE A 282 -11.65 -12.03 -5.54
N CYS A 283 -12.91 -12.13 -5.93
CA CYS A 283 -13.32 -11.93 -7.32
C CYS A 283 -13.22 -10.47 -7.75
N ASP A 284 -13.48 -9.52 -6.87
CA ASP A 284 -13.27 -8.09 -7.15
C ASP A 284 -11.79 -7.78 -7.41
N LYS A 285 -10.89 -8.38 -6.63
CA LYS A 285 -9.44 -8.17 -6.80
C LYS A 285 -8.84 -8.95 -7.97
N GLU A 286 -9.43 -10.09 -8.31
CA GLU A 286 -8.84 -11.06 -9.24
C GLU A 286 -9.78 -11.43 -10.40
N LYS A 287 -10.68 -10.52 -10.81
CA LYS A 287 -11.73 -10.72 -11.83
C LYS A 287 -11.23 -11.29 -13.16
N TYR A 288 -9.97 -11.03 -13.50
CA TYR A 288 -9.34 -11.49 -14.75
C TYR A 288 -8.84 -12.94 -14.70
N LEU A 289 -8.85 -13.58 -13.51
CA LEU A 289 -8.32 -14.92 -13.32
C LEU A 289 -9.29 -16.03 -13.73
N LEU A 290 -10.60 -15.80 -13.73
CA LEU A 290 -11.63 -16.81 -14.01
C LEU A 290 -12.47 -16.43 -15.23
N THR A 291 -13.00 -17.44 -15.91
CA THR A 291 -14.14 -17.27 -16.84
C THR A 291 -15.44 -17.08 -16.04
N GLU A 292 -16.46 -16.47 -16.65
CA GLU A 292 -17.79 -16.29 -16.03
C GLU A 292 -18.39 -17.63 -15.58
N GLU A 293 -18.35 -18.65 -16.44
CA GLU A 293 -18.77 -20.02 -16.12
C GLU A 293 -18.02 -20.61 -14.91
N SER A 294 -16.70 -20.40 -14.82
CA SER A 294 -15.91 -20.87 -13.68
C SER A 294 -16.21 -20.10 -12.40
N PHE A 295 -16.56 -18.82 -12.51
CA PHE A 295 -16.98 -17.98 -11.39
C PHE A 295 -18.33 -18.47 -10.84
N ASP A 296 -19.33 -18.66 -11.70
CA ASP A 296 -20.67 -19.10 -11.32
C ASP A 296 -20.63 -20.47 -10.64
N LEU A 297 -19.94 -21.44 -11.25
CA LEU A 297 -19.75 -22.77 -10.67
C LEU A 297 -19.11 -22.69 -9.28
N THR A 298 -18.07 -21.85 -9.13
CA THR A 298 -17.36 -21.73 -7.85
C THR A 298 -18.26 -21.09 -6.79
N LYS A 299 -19.01 -20.05 -7.17
CA LYS A 299 -19.94 -19.34 -6.27
C LYS A 299 -21.09 -20.23 -5.82
N GLU A 300 -21.70 -20.96 -6.75
CA GLU A 300 -22.78 -21.90 -6.45
C GLU A 300 -22.31 -23.03 -5.54
N PHE A 301 -21.13 -23.60 -5.83
CA PHE A 301 -20.53 -24.62 -4.97
C PHE A 301 -20.21 -24.11 -3.57
N LEU A 302 -19.67 -22.90 -3.45
CA LEU A 302 -19.39 -22.28 -2.15
C LEU A 302 -20.65 -22.07 -1.32
N ASN A 303 -21.71 -21.55 -1.93
CA ASN A 303 -23.01 -21.38 -1.28
C ASN A 303 -23.55 -22.72 -0.76
N PHE A 304 -23.45 -23.78 -1.57
CA PHE A 304 -23.82 -25.12 -1.15
C PHE A 304 -23.00 -25.59 0.06
N VAL A 305 -21.68 -25.47 0.00
CA VAL A 305 -20.77 -25.92 1.07
C VAL A 305 -21.03 -25.16 2.37
N GLN A 306 -21.13 -23.82 2.32
CA GLN A 306 -21.37 -22.99 3.49
C GLN A 306 -22.74 -23.24 4.15
N LYS A 307 -23.76 -23.58 3.34
CA LYS A 307 -25.11 -23.85 3.84
C LYS A 307 -25.24 -25.23 4.50
N ASN A 308 -24.51 -26.24 4.01
CA ASN A 308 -24.75 -27.64 4.37
C ASN A 308 -23.67 -28.23 5.31
N PHE A 309 -22.53 -27.58 5.47
CA PHE A 309 -21.40 -28.14 6.23
C PHE A 309 -20.90 -27.17 7.30
N ASN A 310 -20.95 -27.62 8.54
CA ASN A 310 -20.38 -26.93 9.69
C ASN A 310 -18.97 -27.44 10.00
N ASN A 311 -18.19 -26.67 10.77
CA ASN A 311 -16.83 -27.01 11.22
C ASN A 311 -15.82 -27.21 10.07
N ILE A 312 -15.98 -26.43 9.01
CA ILE A 312 -15.03 -26.33 7.90
C ILE A 312 -14.43 -24.94 7.85
N GLN A 313 -13.19 -24.85 7.40
CA GLN A 313 -12.53 -23.59 7.09
C GLN A 313 -12.40 -23.45 5.57
N ILE A 314 -12.85 -22.32 5.04
CA ILE A 314 -12.75 -21.98 3.61
C ILE A 314 -11.72 -20.87 3.44
N LYS A 315 -10.85 -21.01 2.43
CA LYS A 315 -9.81 -20.05 2.06
C LYS A 315 -9.80 -19.86 0.54
N HIS A 316 -9.62 -18.63 0.06
CA HIS A 316 -9.64 -18.30 -1.38
C HIS A 316 -8.30 -17.78 -1.84
N SER A 317 -7.72 -18.31 -2.93
CA SER A 317 -6.43 -17.85 -3.44
C SER A 317 -6.32 -17.90 -4.96
N PRO A 318 -5.37 -17.17 -5.59
CA PRO A 318 -5.22 -17.14 -7.06
C PRO A 318 -5.01 -18.52 -7.71
N SER A 319 -4.36 -19.46 -7.01
CA SER A 319 -4.14 -20.82 -7.50
C SER A 319 -5.29 -21.77 -7.12
N HIS A 320 -5.92 -21.53 -5.99
CA HIS A 320 -7.05 -22.29 -5.47
C HIS A 320 -8.18 -21.33 -5.08
N PRO A 321 -9.07 -20.97 -6.02
CA PRO A 321 -10.22 -20.12 -5.73
C PRO A 321 -11.02 -20.59 -4.51
N VAL A 322 -11.03 -21.90 -4.24
CA VAL A 322 -11.57 -22.48 -3.01
C VAL A 322 -10.63 -23.52 -2.47
N SER A 323 -10.30 -23.44 -1.19
CA SER A 323 -9.67 -24.50 -0.41
C SER A 323 -10.49 -24.76 0.85
N ILE A 324 -10.82 -26.02 1.09
CA ILE A 324 -11.62 -26.46 2.23
C ILE A 324 -10.77 -27.35 3.13
N SER A 325 -10.73 -26.99 4.41
CA SER A 325 -10.09 -27.73 5.49
C SER A 325 -11.10 -28.05 6.59
N PHE A 326 -10.79 -29.02 7.44
CA PHE A 326 -11.47 -29.14 8.75
C PHE A 326 -11.19 -27.89 9.58
N GLY A 327 -12.08 -27.47 10.47
CA GLY A 327 -12.06 -26.12 11.07
C GLY A 327 -11.68 -26.02 12.55
N ASN A 328 -10.79 -26.88 13.08
CA ASN A 328 -10.60 -26.99 14.53
C ASN A 328 -9.15 -26.80 15.04
N GLN A 329 -8.12 -26.67 14.19
CA GLN A 329 -6.72 -26.47 14.65
C GLN A 329 -5.83 -25.61 13.72
N PRO A 330 -4.75 -24.99 14.25
CA PRO A 330 -3.84 -24.15 13.46
C PRO A 330 -3.18 -24.84 12.24
N ASP A 331 -3.11 -26.17 12.26
CA ASP A 331 -2.59 -27.03 11.18
C ASP A 331 -3.71 -27.67 10.32
N ASP A 332 -4.85 -26.99 10.19
CA ASP A 332 -6.07 -27.49 9.56
C ASP A 332 -5.83 -28.07 8.15
N LYS A 333 -5.99 -29.39 8.07
CA LYS A 333 -5.64 -30.23 6.92
C LYS A 333 -6.63 -30.00 5.80
N LYS A 334 -6.16 -29.38 4.71
CA LYS A 334 -6.91 -29.23 3.46
C LYS A 334 -7.26 -30.61 2.91
N PHE A 335 -8.54 -30.85 2.66
CA PHE A 335 -9.03 -32.11 2.09
C PHE A 335 -9.68 -31.92 0.71
N PHE A 336 -10.12 -30.70 0.38
CA PHE A 336 -10.74 -30.43 -0.90
C PHE A 336 -10.34 -29.05 -1.44
N SER A 337 -10.33 -28.89 -2.77
CA SER A 337 -10.24 -27.57 -3.40
C SER A 337 -10.86 -27.49 -4.78
N ILE A 338 -11.26 -26.28 -5.14
CA ILE A 338 -11.38 -25.83 -6.52
C ILE A 338 -10.06 -25.17 -6.90
N SER A 339 -9.40 -25.69 -7.93
CA SER A 339 -8.07 -25.32 -8.40
C SER A 339 -8.11 -24.79 -9.82
N ARG A 340 -7.16 -23.93 -10.17
CA ARG A 340 -7.15 -23.25 -11.47
C ARG A 340 -6.22 -23.92 -12.48
N SER A 341 -6.67 -24.02 -13.73
CA SER A 341 -5.85 -24.33 -14.91
C SER A 341 -6.12 -23.28 -15.98
N GLY A 342 -5.21 -22.34 -16.18
CA GLY A 342 -5.48 -21.15 -16.99
C GLY A 342 -6.58 -20.28 -16.36
N LYS A 343 -7.66 -20.00 -17.10
CA LYS A 343 -8.85 -19.28 -16.57
C LYS A 343 -10.00 -20.22 -16.14
N ARG A 344 -9.81 -21.53 -16.26
CA ARG A 344 -10.80 -22.54 -15.89
C ARG A 344 -10.50 -23.13 -14.53
N VAL A 345 -11.50 -23.73 -13.92
CA VAL A 345 -11.38 -24.42 -12.64
C VAL A 345 -11.67 -25.91 -12.73
N PHE A 346 -11.11 -26.67 -11.81
CA PHE A 346 -11.33 -28.10 -11.65
C PHE A 346 -11.28 -28.45 -10.16
N ALA A 347 -11.95 -29.53 -9.76
CA ALA A 347 -12.02 -29.93 -8.36
C ALA A 347 -10.93 -30.94 -8.01
N GLN A 348 -10.45 -30.89 -6.77
CA GLN A 348 -9.42 -31.78 -6.25
C GLN A 348 -9.82 -32.31 -4.88
N ALA A 349 -9.84 -33.63 -4.73
CA ALA A 349 -9.96 -34.33 -3.45
C ALA A 349 -8.60 -34.87 -3.01
N LEU A 350 -8.15 -34.52 -1.80
CA LEU A 350 -6.82 -34.81 -1.29
C LEU A 350 -6.85 -35.95 -0.27
N LEU A 351 -6.24 -37.08 -0.61
CA LEU A 351 -6.19 -38.26 0.26
C LEU A 351 -4.85 -38.39 1.01
N THR A 352 -3.89 -37.51 0.77
CA THR A 352 -2.50 -37.58 1.27
C THR A 352 -2.34 -37.73 2.78
N ARG A 353 -3.39 -37.52 3.58
CA ARG A 353 -3.34 -37.50 5.03
C ARG A 353 -4.40 -38.36 5.73
N PHE A 354 -5.09 -39.21 4.99
CA PHE A 354 -6.05 -40.18 5.52
C PHE A 354 -5.47 -41.60 5.40
N PRO A 355 -5.67 -42.49 6.39
CA PRO A 355 -5.32 -43.89 6.24
C PRO A 355 -6.08 -44.45 5.04
N GLN A 356 -5.36 -44.92 4.03
CA GLN A 356 -5.97 -45.51 2.85
C GLN A 356 -5.86 -47.03 2.98
N THR A 357 -7.00 -47.69 3.12
CA THR A 357 -7.07 -49.11 2.79
C THR A 357 -7.35 -49.25 1.29
N GLU A 358 -6.91 -50.35 0.69
CA GLU A 358 -7.23 -50.68 -0.70
C GLU A 358 -8.75 -50.69 -0.94
N SER A 359 -9.51 -51.21 0.04
CA SER A 359 -10.98 -51.18 0.05
C SER A 359 -11.56 -49.76 -0.01
N SER A 360 -11.02 -48.82 0.76
CA SER A 360 -11.47 -47.42 0.77
C SER A 360 -11.23 -46.73 -0.59
N LEU A 361 -10.15 -47.06 -1.30
CA LEU A 361 -9.88 -46.53 -2.64
C LEU A 361 -10.80 -47.15 -3.70
N ILE A 362 -11.12 -48.44 -3.57
CA ILE A 362 -12.06 -49.13 -4.46
C ILE A 362 -13.44 -48.46 -4.37
N GLN A 363 -13.95 -48.21 -3.16
CA GLN A 363 -15.25 -47.56 -2.96
C GLN A 363 -15.33 -46.16 -3.60
N LEU A 364 -14.29 -45.35 -3.45
CA LEU A 364 -14.23 -44.03 -4.08
C LEU A 364 -14.21 -44.13 -5.60
N ASN A 365 -13.47 -45.09 -6.15
CA ASN A 365 -13.43 -45.32 -7.59
C ASN A 365 -14.78 -45.81 -8.13
N GLU A 366 -15.43 -46.76 -7.45
CA GLU A 366 -16.77 -47.25 -7.81
C GLU A 366 -17.78 -46.10 -7.85
N PHE A 367 -17.81 -45.26 -6.82
CA PHE A 367 -18.68 -44.08 -6.80
C PHE A 367 -18.43 -43.14 -7.99
N LEU A 368 -17.16 -42.85 -8.30
CA LEU A 368 -16.80 -41.99 -9.43
C LEU A 368 -17.22 -42.59 -10.77
N GLN A 369 -17.10 -43.91 -10.94
CA GLN A 369 -17.52 -44.63 -12.15
C GLN A 369 -19.05 -44.66 -12.31
N GLU A 370 -19.79 -45.02 -11.25
CA GLU A 370 -21.25 -45.09 -11.24
C GLU A 370 -21.90 -43.74 -11.57
N ASN A 371 -21.32 -42.65 -11.05
CA ASN A 371 -21.82 -41.29 -11.27
C ASN A 371 -21.25 -40.64 -12.54
N GLN A 372 -20.46 -41.38 -13.32
CA GLN A 372 -19.83 -40.89 -14.55
C GLN A 372 -19.06 -39.58 -14.32
N ILE A 373 -18.26 -39.54 -13.25
CA ILE A 373 -17.44 -38.39 -12.89
C ILE A 373 -16.02 -38.65 -13.42
N PRO A 374 -15.60 -37.94 -14.48
CA PRO A 374 -14.26 -38.09 -15.03
C PRO A 374 -13.18 -37.58 -14.05
N TYR A 375 -12.10 -38.34 -13.91
CA TYR A 375 -11.04 -38.04 -12.92
C TYR A 375 -9.65 -38.58 -13.33
N GLN A 376 -8.56 -38.04 -12.75
CA GLN A 376 -7.30 -38.77 -12.56
C GLN A 376 -7.06 -39.00 -11.08
N PHE A 377 -6.56 -40.19 -10.78
CA PHE A 377 -5.84 -40.41 -9.54
C PHE A 377 -4.34 -40.25 -9.77
N LYS A 378 -3.69 -39.32 -9.06
CA LYS A 378 -2.24 -39.12 -9.10
C LYS A 378 -1.75 -38.52 -7.79
N ASN A 379 -0.62 -38.99 -7.26
CA ASN A 379 -0.01 -38.44 -6.03
C ASN A 379 -0.99 -38.36 -4.84
N ASN A 380 -1.78 -39.41 -4.61
CA ASN A 380 -2.77 -39.49 -3.52
C ASN A 380 -3.81 -38.36 -3.54
N LYS A 381 -4.25 -37.97 -4.74
CA LYS A 381 -5.38 -37.06 -4.95
C LYS A 381 -6.18 -37.47 -6.18
N PHE A 382 -7.47 -37.19 -6.12
CA PHE A 382 -8.39 -37.26 -7.25
C PHE A 382 -8.54 -35.86 -7.83
N ASP A 383 -8.00 -35.65 -9.03
CA ASP A 383 -8.26 -34.46 -9.83
C ASP A 383 -9.51 -34.75 -10.68
N LEU A 384 -10.63 -34.10 -10.35
CA LEU A 384 -11.89 -34.23 -11.07
C LEU A 384 -11.91 -33.22 -12.20
N TRP A 385 -12.03 -33.72 -13.42
CA TRP A 385 -12.02 -32.90 -14.62
C TRP A 385 -12.98 -33.47 -15.63
N HIS A 386 -13.72 -32.63 -16.35
CA HIS A 386 -14.30 -33.10 -17.61
C HIS A 386 -13.18 -33.27 -18.64
N SER A 387 -13.44 -34.05 -19.70
CA SER A 387 -12.59 -34.09 -20.90
C SER A 387 -12.19 -32.67 -21.34
N LYS A 388 -11.08 -32.53 -22.07
CA LYS A 388 -10.24 -31.32 -22.28
C LYS A 388 -10.90 -29.93 -22.42
N ASN A 389 -12.22 -29.76 -22.49
CA ASN A 389 -12.87 -28.46 -22.68
C ASN A 389 -14.10 -28.09 -21.83
N GLU A 390 -14.61 -28.91 -20.91
CA GLU A 390 -15.80 -28.55 -20.12
C GLU A 390 -15.53 -28.61 -18.60
N PRO A 391 -16.17 -27.76 -17.78
CA PRO A 391 -16.14 -27.94 -16.33
C PRO A 391 -17.03 -29.12 -15.89
N ILE A 392 -16.73 -29.69 -14.72
CA ILE A 392 -17.65 -30.63 -14.07
C ILE A 392 -18.97 -29.90 -13.78
N SER A 393 -20.13 -30.53 -14.05
CA SER A 393 -21.40 -29.89 -13.69
C SER A 393 -21.50 -29.69 -12.17
N ILE A 394 -22.18 -28.62 -11.75
CA ILE A 394 -22.35 -28.32 -10.33
C ILE A 394 -23.01 -29.48 -9.57
N GLU A 395 -24.00 -30.14 -10.17
CA GLU A 395 -24.68 -31.31 -9.61
C GLU A 395 -23.70 -32.45 -9.30
N LYS A 396 -22.84 -32.81 -10.27
CA LYS A 396 -21.84 -33.86 -10.09
C LYS A 396 -20.80 -33.47 -9.03
N LEU A 397 -20.39 -32.21 -9.00
CA LEU A 397 -19.45 -31.69 -8.02
C LEU A 397 -20.00 -31.74 -6.59
N VAL A 398 -21.26 -31.33 -6.42
CA VAL A 398 -21.98 -31.38 -5.14
C VAL A 398 -22.15 -32.82 -4.66
N ASN A 399 -22.66 -33.71 -5.51
CA ASN A 399 -22.86 -35.13 -5.17
C ASN A 399 -21.55 -35.80 -4.75
N PHE A 400 -20.45 -35.51 -5.47
CA PHE A 400 -19.13 -36.02 -5.10
C PHE A 400 -18.65 -35.46 -3.77
N PHE A 401 -18.78 -34.15 -3.54
CA PHE A 401 -18.33 -33.54 -2.29
C PHE A 401 -19.06 -34.10 -1.07
N GLU A 402 -20.37 -34.32 -1.17
CA GLU A 402 -21.16 -34.95 -0.10
C GLU A 402 -20.69 -36.37 0.21
N TYR A 403 -20.52 -37.19 -0.83
CA TYR A 403 -20.02 -38.55 -0.67
C TYR A 403 -18.62 -38.55 -0.06
N TYR A 404 -17.73 -37.72 -0.59
CA TYR A 404 -16.35 -37.61 -0.14
C TYR A 404 -16.25 -37.13 1.30
N TRP A 405 -17.09 -36.18 1.72
CA TRP A 405 -17.16 -35.74 3.12
C TRP A 405 -17.58 -36.87 4.07
N LYS A 406 -18.61 -37.65 3.71
CA LYS A 406 -19.03 -38.83 4.49
C LYS A 406 -17.92 -39.86 4.55
N PHE A 407 -17.26 -40.12 3.43
CA PHE A 407 -16.11 -41.00 3.33
C PHE A 407 -14.98 -40.56 4.29
N LEU A 408 -14.63 -39.27 4.31
CA LEU A 408 -13.59 -38.76 5.20
C LEU A 408 -13.96 -38.90 6.69
N LYS A 409 -15.22 -38.67 7.06
CA LYS A 409 -15.68 -38.85 8.44
C LYS A 409 -15.64 -40.30 8.94
N LEU A 410 -15.86 -41.27 8.05
CA LEU A 410 -15.80 -42.70 8.40
C LEU A 410 -14.37 -43.23 8.55
N ASN A 411 -13.39 -42.53 7.96
CA ASN A 411 -11.97 -42.92 7.96
C ASN A 411 -11.09 -41.98 8.81
N GLN A 412 -11.70 -41.07 9.58
CA GLN A 412 -11.07 -40.34 10.69
C GLN A 412 -11.18 -41.16 11.97
#